data_AF-A0A1Q3U9F8-F1
#
_entry.id   AF-A0A1Q3U9F8-F1
#
_cell.length_a   1.000
_cell.length_b   1.000
_cell.length_c   1.000
_cell.angle_alpha   90.00
_cell.angle_beta   90.00
_cell.angle_gamma   90.00
#
_symmetry.space_group_name_H-M   'P 1'
#
loop_
_entity.id
_entity.type
_entity.pdbx_description
1 polymer ?
#
loop_
_entity_poly.entity_id
_entity_poly.type
_entity_poly.pdbx_seq_one_letter_code
_entity_poly.pdbx_strand_id
1 'polypeptide(L)'
;MFRKLLLPFIVAVLFTGTLHAQSVDCSNAKTQLEMNLCAQKQFNAADKELNTLYKTLMGRLAPELKTALTLSQRKWVAFRDEEAKIYALLYEGGSMAPLAVYNSKTQSTQARIKQLKDLYEETDH
;
A
#
# COMPACT_ATOMS: atom_id res chain seq x y z
N MET A 1 14.43 -67.68 15.22
CA MET A 1 15.55 -66.90 14.64
C MET A 1 14.96 -65.72 13.89
N PHE A 2 14.99 -64.50 14.43
CA PHE A 2 14.66 -63.29 13.67
C PHE A 2 15.86 -62.36 13.61
N ARG A 3 16.18 -61.99 12.37
CA ARG A 3 17.44 -61.49 11.85
C ARG A 3 17.50 -59.97 12.04
N LYS A 4 18.63 -59.47 12.57
CA LYS A 4 18.96 -58.04 12.64
C LYS A 4 18.90 -57.43 11.23
N LEU A 5 18.21 -56.31 11.06
CA LEU A 5 18.40 -55.43 9.91
C LEU A 5 18.65 -54.00 10.42
N LEU A 6 19.82 -53.47 10.06
CA LEU A 6 20.32 -52.14 10.35
C LEU A 6 19.51 -51.10 9.57
N LEU A 7 18.99 -50.06 10.25
CA LEU A 7 18.39 -48.89 9.60
C LEU A 7 19.51 -47.98 9.04
N PRO A 8 19.45 -47.53 7.76
CA PRO A 8 20.37 -46.55 7.24
C PRO A 8 19.97 -45.14 7.70
N PHE A 9 20.98 -44.39 8.12
CA PHE A 9 20.90 -42.99 8.55
C PHE A 9 20.63 -42.11 7.32
N ILE A 10 19.40 -41.63 7.13
CA ILE A 10 19.07 -40.67 6.08
C ILE A 10 19.45 -39.27 6.59
N VAL A 11 20.52 -38.69 6.06
CA VAL A 11 20.89 -37.29 6.28
C VAL A 11 20.00 -36.42 5.40
N ALA A 12 18.99 -35.79 6.00
CA ALA A 12 18.17 -34.77 5.35
C ALA A 12 18.97 -33.45 5.29
N VAL A 13 19.48 -33.10 4.10
CA VAL A 13 20.09 -31.79 3.85
C VAL A 13 18.97 -30.76 3.66
N LEU A 14 18.73 -29.96 4.70
CA LEU A 14 17.82 -28.81 4.65
C LEU A 14 18.49 -27.65 3.91
N PHE A 15 18.15 -27.46 2.63
CA PHE A 15 18.59 -26.31 1.85
C PHE A 15 17.77 -25.08 2.28
N THR A 16 18.29 -24.31 3.23
CA THR A 16 17.69 -23.03 3.66
C THR A 16 18.02 -21.94 2.63
N GLY A 17 17.29 -21.93 1.51
CA GLY A 17 17.36 -20.83 0.55
C GLY A 17 16.88 -19.53 1.18
N THR A 18 17.78 -18.59 1.46
CA THR A 18 17.44 -17.23 1.88
C THR A 18 16.88 -16.47 0.67
N LEU A 19 15.55 -16.31 0.62
CA LEU A 19 14.89 -15.43 -0.35
C LEU A 19 15.32 -13.98 -0.07
N HIS A 20 16.35 -13.49 -0.77
CA HIS A 20 16.70 -12.08 -0.78
C HIS A 20 15.66 -11.33 -1.62
N ALA A 21 14.83 -10.52 -0.97
CA ALA A 21 13.99 -9.56 -1.67
C ALA A 21 14.90 -8.52 -2.35
N GLN A 22 15.06 -8.62 -3.68
CA GLN A 22 15.78 -7.60 -4.45
C GLN A 22 14.98 -6.28 -4.38
N SER A 23 15.64 -5.21 -3.95
CA SER A 23 15.04 -3.87 -3.92
C SER A 23 14.92 -3.33 -5.34
N VAL A 24 13.72 -2.93 -5.75
CA VAL A 24 13.47 -2.33 -7.08
C VAL A 24 13.96 -0.88 -7.12
N ASP A 25 14.76 -0.54 -8.14
CA ASP A 25 15.12 0.84 -8.48
C ASP A 25 14.02 1.51 -9.31
N CYS A 26 13.20 2.33 -8.64
CA CYS A 26 12.09 3.03 -9.28
C CYS A 26 12.48 4.19 -10.18
N SER A 27 13.75 4.61 -10.17
CA SER A 27 14.25 5.60 -11.12
C SER A 27 14.50 5.00 -12.51
N ASN A 28 14.65 3.68 -12.59
CA ASN A 28 15.03 2.98 -13.80
C ASN A 28 14.23 1.70 -14.06
N ALA A 29 13.00 1.59 -13.54
CA ALA A 29 12.12 0.45 -13.76
C ALA A 29 11.91 0.20 -15.27
N LYS A 30 12.12 -1.05 -15.73
CA LYS A 30 12.02 -1.44 -17.15
C LYS A 30 10.92 -2.46 -17.40
N THR A 31 10.68 -3.34 -16.45
CA THR A 31 9.65 -4.38 -16.58
C THR A 31 8.32 -3.90 -16.01
N GLN A 32 7.22 -4.48 -16.50
CA GLN A 32 5.89 -4.22 -15.94
C GLN A 32 5.80 -4.60 -14.46
N LEU A 33 6.51 -5.65 -14.04
CA LEU A 33 6.61 -6.04 -12.64
C LEU A 33 7.25 -4.94 -11.79
N GLU A 34 8.41 -4.41 -12.22
CA GLU A 34 9.09 -3.31 -11.52
C GLU A 34 8.22 -2.06 -11.47
N MET A 35 7.55 -1.69 -12.57
CA MET A 35 6.64 -0.55 -12.60
C MET A 35 5.46 -0.72 -11.63
N ASN A 36 4.86 -1.92 -11.58
CA ASN A 36 3.78 -2.23 -10.63
C ASN A 36 4.25 -2.10 -9.17
N LEU A 37 5.44 -2.62 -8.85
CA LEU A 37 6.04 -2.52 -7.52
C LEU A 37 6.37 -1.06 -7.14
N CYS A 38 6.85 -0.27 -8.10
CA CYS A 38 7.13 1.14 -7.90
C CYS A 38 5.88 1.98 -7.68
N ALA A 39 4.81 1.72 -8.43
CA ALA A 39 3.52 2.38 -8.22
C ALA A 39 2.94 2.05 -6.84
N GLN A 40 3.03 0.79 -6.41
CA GLN A 40 2.66 0.39 -5.05
C GLN A 40 3.48 1.14 -3.99
N LYS A 41 4.80 1.23 -4.17
CA LYS A 41 5.69 1.96 -3.26
C LYS A 41 5.33 3.45 -3.17
N GLN A 42 5.01 4.08 -4.29
CA GLN A 42 4.56 5.48 -4.34
C GLN A 42 3.23 5.66 -3.60
N PHE A 43 2.25 4.79 -3.85
CA PHE A 43 0.99 4.81 -3.12
C PHE A 43 1.20 4.66 -1.61
N ASN A 44 2.01 3.70 -1.18
CA ASN A 44 2.31 3.48 0.24
C ASN A 44 2.98 4.70 0.90
N ALA A 45 3.86 5.40 0.16
CA ALA A 45 4.49 6.62 0.66
C ALA A 45 3.46 7.75 0.85
N ALA A 46 2.57 7.97 -0.14
CA ALA A 46 1.49 8.95 -0.02
C ALA A 46 0.51 8.59 1.10
N ASP A 47 0.12 7.33 1.23
CA ASP A 47 -0.80 6.87 2.29
C ASP A 47 -0.17 7.06 3.68
N LYS A 48 1.15 6.86 3.81
CA LYS A 48 1.87 7.15 5.06
C LYS A 48 1.86 8.64 5.41
N GLU A 49 2.08 9.53 4.44
CA GLU A 49 1.99 10.99 4.64
C GLU A 49 0.58 11.39 5.09
N LEU A 50 -0.44 10.93 4.35
CA LEU A 50 -1.84 11.15 4.66
C LEU A 50 -2.19 10.72 6.10
N ASN A 51 -1.80 9.51 6.49
CA ASN A 51 -2.08 9.01 7.84
C ASN A 51 -1.35 9.78 8.93
N THR A 52 -0.15 10.27 8.66
CA THR A 52 0.59 11.14 9.58
C THR A 52 -0.17 12.45 9.80
N LEU A 53 -0.57 13.11 8.73
CA LEU A 53 -1.31 14.37 8.78
C LEU A 53 -2.70 14.20 9.43
N TYR A 54 -3.41 13.12 9.09
CA TYR A 54 -4.69 12.78 9.73
C TYR A 54 -4.54 12.63 11.25
N LYS A 55 -3.52 11.91 11.73
CA LYS A 55 -3.25 11.76 13.16
C LYS A 55 -2.95 13.11 13.84
N THR A 56 -2.18 13.97 13.19
CA THR A 56 -1.89 15.33 13.68
C THR A 56 -3.18 16.12 13.87
N LEU A 57 -4.05 16.17 12.86
CA LEU A 57 -5.36 16.84 12.95
C LEU A 57 -6.23 16.25 14.07
N MET A 58 -6.30 14.93 14.16
CA MET A 58 -7.06 14.25 15.21
C MET A 58 -6.52 14.52 16.62
N GLY A 59 -5.25 14.93 16.77
CA GLY A 59 -4.67 15.35 18.04
C GLY A 59 -5.17 16.72 18.52
N ARG A 60 -5.44 17.64 17.60
CA ARG A 60 -5.71 19.07 17.89
C ARG A 60 -7.16 19.52 17.77
N LEU A 61 -7.94 18.93 16.86
CA LEU A 61 -9.28 19.40 16.54
C LEU A 61 -10.24 19.25 17.74
N ALA A 62 -11.28 20.09 17.81
CA ALA A 62 -12.39 19.90 18.76
C ALA A 62 -13.16 18.60 18.50
N PRO A 63 -13.85 18.00 19.51
CA PRO A 63 -14.52 16.70 19.36
C PRO A 63 -15.51 16.60 18.19
N GLU A 64 -16.28 17.66 17.93
CA GLU A 64 -17.23 17.70 16.80
C GLU A 64 -16.50 17.63 15.45
N LEU A 65 -15.41 18.38 15.29
CA LEU A 65 -14.57 18.36 14.09
C LEU A 65 -13.86 17.01 13.91
N LYS A 66 -13.39 16.36 14.99
CA LYS A 66 -12.83 15.01 14.92
C LYS A 66 -13.84 14.00 14.38
N THR A 67 -15.09 14.10 14.83
CA THR A 67 -16.18 13.23 14.39
C THR A 67 -16.48 13.45 12.90
N ALA A 68 -16.60 14.72 12.48
CA ALA A 68 -16.81 15.08 11.08
C ALA A 68 -15.65 14.64 10.18
N LEU A 69 -14.40 14.86 10.59
CA LEU A 69 -13.21 14.45 9.87
C LEU A 69 -13.13 12.93 9.74
N THR A 70 -13.44 12.18 10.80
CA THR A 70 -13.46 10.71 10.76
C THR A 70 -14.47 10.20 9.73
N LEU A 71 -15.69 10.75 9.73
CA LEU A 71 -16.72 10.37 8.77
C LEU A 71 -16.33 10.73 7.34
N SER A 72 -15.81 11.94 7.12
CA SER A 72 -15.29 12.42 5.83
C SER A 72 -14.19 11.49 5.31
N GLN A 73 -13.22 11.13 6.16
CA GLN A 73 -12.10 10.27 5.80
C GLN A 73 -12.56 8.86 5.39
N ARG A 74 -13.51 8.26 6.12
CA ARG A 74 -14.07 6.94 5.78
C ARG A 74 -14.77 6.95 4.42
N LYS A 75 -15.59 7.97 4.15
CA LYS A 75 -16.26 8.13 2.85
C LYS A 75 -15.26 8.34 1.72
N TRP A 76 -14.22 9.14 1.97
CA TRP A 76 -13.15 9.33 0.99
C TRP A 76 -12.38 8.04 0.69
N VAL A 77 -12.07 7.20 1.68
CA VAL A 77 -11.41 5.90 1.44
C VAL A 77 -12.28 5.01 0.55
N ALA A 78 -13.58 4.93 0.83
CA ALA A 78 -14.52 4.18 0.00
C ALA A 78 -14.53 4.71 -1.45
N PHE A 79 -14.65 6.03 -1.62
CA PHE A 79 -14.55 6.68 -2.93
C PHE A 79 -13.24 6.33 -3.66
N ARG A 80 -12.08 6.50 -3.00
CA ARG A 80 -10.76 6.19 -3.58
C ARG A 80 -10.71 4.75 -4.09
N ASP A 81 -11.21 3.81 -3.29
CA ASP A 81 -11.11 2.40 -3.61
C ASP A 81 -12.10 2.01 -4.71
N GLU A 82 -13.31 2.57 -4.76
CA GLU A 82 -14.24 2.38 -5.89
C GLU A 82 -13.71 3.02 -7.18
N GLU A 83 -13.15 4.24 -7.10
CA GLU A 83 -12.54 4.92 -8.25
C GLU A 83 -11.38 4.09 -8.81
N ALA A 84 -10.54 3.53 -7.96
CA ALA A 84 -9.44 2.67 -8.37
C ALA A 84 -9.91 1.35 -9.03
N LYS A 85 -11.08 0.81 -8.66
CA LYS A 85 -11.66 -0.38 -9.31
C LYS A 85 -12.04 -0.12 -10.76
N ILE A 86 -12.44 1.10 -11.11
CA ILE A 86 -12.72 1.46 -12.51
C ILE A 86 -11.48 1.16 -13.37
N TYR A 87 -10.29 1.55 -12.90
CA TYR A 87 -9.02 1.28 -13.60
C TYR A 87 -8.64 -0.20 -13.60
N ALA A 88 -8.99 -0.96 -12.55
CA ALA A 88 -8.81 -2.40 -12.56
C ALA A 88 -9.63 -3.07 -13.67
N LEU A 89 -10.88 -2.63 -13.86
CA LEU A 89 -11.79 -3.14 -14.88
C LEU A 89 -11.38 -2.70 -16.30
N LEU A 90 -10.96 -1.44 -16.48
CA LEU A 90 -10.51 -0.93 -17.78
C LEU A 90 -9.31 -1.69 -18.35
N TYR A 91 -8.46 -2.25 -17.49
CA TYR A 91 -7.25 -2.98 -17.86
C TYR A 91 -7.30 -4.45 -17.46
N GLU A 92 -8.50 -5.00 -17.24
CA GLU A 92 -8.69 -6.37 -16.78
C GLU A 92 -7.92 -7.40 -17.65
N GLY A 93 -7.24 -8.34 -17.00
CA GLY A 93 -6.40 -9.34 -17.66
C GLY A 93 -5.06 -8.82 -18.19
N GLY A 94 -4.82 -7.51 -18.17
CA GLY A 94 -3.57 -6.88 -18.60
C GLY A 94 -2.54 -6.70 -17.46
N SER A 95 -1.25 -6.81 -17.79
CA SER A 95 -0.16 -6.59 -16.82
C SER A 95 -0.07 -5.16 -16.27
N MET A 96 -0.77 -4.22 -16.92
CA MET A 96 -0.83 -2.80 -16.53
C MET A 96 -1.91 -2.50 -15.48
N ALA A 97 -2.86 -3.41 -15.22
CA ALA A 97 -3.93 -3.17 -14.25
C ALA A 97 -3.42 -2.75 -12.86
N PRO A 98 -2.39 -3.40 -12.26
CA PRO A 98 -1.90 -2.99 -10.95
C PRO A 98 -1.30 -1.58 -10.95
N LEU A 99 -0.52 -1.23 -11.99
CA LEU A 99 0.03 0.11 -12.18
C LEU A 99 -1.08 1.16 -12.21
N ALA A 100 -2.12 0.95 -13.01
CA ALA A 100 -3.24 1.89 -13.13
C ALA A 100 -3.99 2.07 -11.80
N VAL A 101 -4.25 0.97 -11.08
CA VAL A 101 -4.89 0.99 -9.75
C VAL A 101 -4.08 1.81 -8.76
N TYR A 102 -2.77 1.55 -8.64
CA TYR A 102 -1.93 2.27 -7.68
C TYR A 102 -1.75 3.74 -8.05
N ASN A 103 -1.69 4.07 -9.34
CA ASN A 103 -1.62 5.46 -9.80
C ASN A 103 -2.90 6.23 -9.44
N SER A 104 -4.08 5.63 -9.65
CA SER A 104 -5.36 6.23 -9.26
C SER A 104 -5.43 6.47 -7.74
N LYS A 105 -5.06 5.46 -6.95
CA LYS A 105 -5.00 5.58 -5.49
C LYS A 105 -4.02 6.66 -5.03
N THR A 106 -2.86 6.77 -5.68
CA THR A 106 -1.85 7.78 -5.36
C THR A 106 -2.37 9.19 -5.61
N GLN A 107 -2.97 9.44 -6.77
CA GLN A 107 -3.53 10.75 -7.12
C GLN A 107 -4.63 11.19 -6.15
N SER A 108 -5.58 10.30 -5.85
CA SER A 108 -6.65 10.58 -4.88
C SER A 108 -6.08 10.86 -3.47
N THR A 109 -5.04 10.13 -3.07
CA THR A 109 -4.36 10.33 -1.78
C THR A 109 -3.63 11.66 -1.71
N GLN A 110 -2.93 12.07 -2.78
CA GLN A 110 -2.29 13.38 -2.86
C GLN A 110 -3.28 14.54 -2.80
N ALA A 111 -4.42 14.42 -3.50
CA ALA A 111 -5.49 15.40 -3.42
C ALA A 111 -6.04 15.52 -2.00
N ARG A 112 -6.24 14.37 -1.32
CA ARG A 112 -6.70 14.36 0.07
C ARG A 112 -5.69 14.96 1.04
N ILE A 113 -4.39 14.69 0.85
CA ILE A 113 -3.32 15.33 1.64
C ILE A 113 -3.44 16.86 1.52
N LYS A 114 -3.64 17.40 0.31
CA LYS A 114 -3.85 18.84 0.14
C LYS A 114 -5.05 19.35 0.95
N GLN A 115 -6.20 18.69 0.85
CA GLN A 115 -7.40 19.06 1.63
C GLN A 115 -7.15 19.05 3.14
N LEU A 116 -6.38 18.08 3.64
CA LEU A 116 -6.03 18.01 5.06
C LEU A 116 -5.01 19.08 5.46
N LYS A 117 -4.11 19.51 4.58
CA LYS A 117 -3.19 20.64 4.80
C LYS A 117 -3.98 21.95 4.88
N ASP A 118 -4.89 22.17 3.93
CA ASP A 118 -5.78 23.33 3.94
C ASP A 118 -6.60 23.36 5.26
N LEU A 119 -7.17 22.22 5.70
CA LEU A 119 -7.88 22.13 6.99
C LEU A 119 -6.97 22.39 8.20
N TYR A 120 -5.71 21.98 8.14
CA TYR A 120 -4.74 22.26 9.20
C TYR A 120 -4.54 23.77 9.34
N GLU A 121 -4.32 24.47 8.23
CA GLU A 121 -4.13 25.93 8.20
C GLU A 121 -5.36 26.69 8.72
N GLU A 122 -6.57 26.31 8.29
CA GLU A 122 -7.84 26.92 8.71
C GLU A 122 -8.16 26.75 10.21
N THR A 123 -7.52 25.78 10.86
CA THR A 123 -7.77 25.48 12.28
C THR A 123 -6.61 25.86 13.19
N ASP A 124 -5.61 26.60 12.69
CA ASP A 124 -4.35 26.94 13.39
C ASP A 124 -4.42 28.23 14.23
N HIS A 125 -5.61 28.55 14.72
CA HIS A 125 -5.89 29.76 15.50
C HIS A 125 -5.98 29.48 17.01
#